data_AF-A0A350XAT8-F1
#
_entry.id   AF-A0A350XAT8-F1
#
_cell.length_a   1.000
_cell.length_b   1.000
_cell.length_c   1.000
_cell.angle_alpha   90.00
_cell.angle_beta   90.00
_cell.angle_gamma   90.00
#
_symmetry.space_group_name_H-M   'P 1'
#
loop_
_entity.id
_entity.type
_entity.pdbx_description
1 polymer ?
#
loop_
_entity_poly.entity_id
_entity_poly.type
_entity_poly.pdbx_seq_one_letter_code
_entity_poly.pdbx_strand_id
1 'polypeptide(L)' 'MPYALKAIYRNGTFILQTPCNLPEGAEVDLVIQSPQVVVPQITDLATKQRFLRELIERMQQNPIPLNAPKLTREMLHERR' A
#
# COMPACT_ATOMS: atom_id res chain seq x y z
N MET A 1 -17.95 -26.27 -4.97
CA MET A 1 -18.15 -24.82 -4.87
C MET A 1 -16.80 -24.14 -5.09
N PRO A 2 -16.72 -23.07 -5.90
CA PRO A 2 -15.47 -22.34 -6.08
C PRO A 2 -15.07 -21.67 -4.76
N TYR A 3 -13.79 -21.73 -4.40
CA TYR A 3 -13.22 -21.04 -3.24
C TYR A 3 -11.93 -20.33 -3.67
N ALA A 4 -11.69 -19.15 -3.09
CA ALA A 4 -10.51 -18.36 -3.38
C ALA A 4 -9.46 -18.56 -2.30
N LEU A 5 -8.20 -18.71 -2.72
CA LEU A 5 -7.05 -18.78 -1.82
C LEU A 5 -6.17 -17.55 -1.98
N LYS A 6 -5.58 -17.10 -0.87
CA LYS A 6 -4.61 -16.00 -0.91
C LYS A 6 -3.23 -16.54 -1.21
N ALA A 7 -2.55 -15.89 -2.14
CA ALA A 7 -1.15 -16.15 -2.47
C ALA A 7 -0.36 -14.85 -2.45
N ILE A 8 0.95 -14.96 -2.22
CA ILE A 8 1.90 -13.86 -2.39
C ILE A 8 2.81 -14.20 -3.56
N TYR A 9 2.93 -13.29 -4.52
CA TYR A 9 3.90 -13.43 -5.60
C TYR A 9 5.28 -13.03 -5.11
N ARG A 10 6.23 -13.97 -5.14
CA ARG A 10 7.62 -13.75 -4.73
C ARG A 10 8.55 -14.51 -5.67
N ASN A 11 9.54 -13.82 -6.24
CA ASN A 11 10.59 -14.41 -7.09
C ASN A 11 10.06 -15.27 -8.25
N GLY A 12 8.98 -14.86 -8.93
CA GLY A 12 8.44 -15.64 -10.05
C GLY A 12 7.44 -16.72 -9.66
N THR A 13 7.11 -16.87 -8.37
CA THR A 13 6.26 -17.96 -7.85
C THR A 13 5.13 -17.42 -6.97
N PHE A 14 3.95 -18.01 -7.10
CA PHE A 14 2.81 -17.75 -6.20
C PHE A 14 2.89 -18.69 -4.99
N ILE A 15 3.11 -18.11 -3.81
CA ILE A 15 3.20 -18.85 -2.54
C ILE A 15 1.85 -18.75 -1.84
N LEU A 16 1.13 -19.88 -1.72
CA LEU A 16 -0.12 -19.94 -0.98
C LEU A 16 0.09 -19.62 0.50
N GLN A 17 -0.79 -18.80 1.08
CA GLN A 17 -0.75 -18.49 2.51
C GLN A 17 -1.33 -19.62 3.36
N THR A 18 -2.24 -20.42 2.80
CA THR A 18 -2.87 -21.58 3.44
C THR A 18 -2.67 -22.81 2.55
N PRO A 19 -2.36 -23.98 3.14
CA PRO A 19 -2.26 -25.23 2.37
C PRO A 19 -3.53 -25.50 1.58
N CYS A 20 -3.37 -26.04 0.39
CA CYS A 20 -4.46 -26.45 -0.48
C CYS A 20 -4.23 -27.89 -0.93
N ASN A 21 -5.27 -28.71 -0.87
CA ASN A 21 -5.23 -30.10 -1.30
C ASN A 21 -5.90 -30.22 -2.67
N LEU A 22 -5.15 -29.90 -3.73
CA LEU A 22 -5.58 -30.08 -5.12
C LEU A 22 -4.82 -31.27 -5.73
N PRO A 23 -5.47 -32.05 -6.62
CA PRO A 23 -4.78 -33.09 -7.36
C PRO A 23 -3.72 -32.49 -8.28
N GLU A 24 -2.69 -33.26 -8.59
CA GLU A 24 -1.67 -32.87 -9.56
C GLU A 24 -2.32 -32.61 -10.94
N GLY A 25 -1.95 -31.51 -11.58
CA GLY A 25 -2.52 -31.09 -12.87
C GLY A 25 -3.87 -30.36 -12.77
N ALA A 26 -4.35 -30.03 -11.58
CA ALA A 26 -5.57 -29.23 -11.43
C ALA A 26 -5.42 -27.83 -12.07
N GLU A 27 -6.33 -27.48 -12.96
CA GLU A 27 -6.45 -26.13 -13.52
C GLU A 27 -7.07 -25.17 -12.51
N VAL A 28 -6.54 -23.95 -12.42
CA VAL A 28 -7.00 -22.91 -11.51
C VAL A 28 -7.00 -21.54 -12.20
N ASP A 29 -7.95 -20.70 -11.82
CA ASP A 29 -7.97 -19.30 -12.23
C ASP A 29 -7.11 -18.44 -11.29
N LEU A 30 -6.29 -17.57 -11.86
CA LEU A 30 -5.46 -16.64 -11.11
C LEU A 30 -6.03 -15.22 -11.21
N VAL A 31 -6.47 -14.67 -10.08
CA VAL A 31 -6.97 -13.29 -9.98
C VAL A 31 -5.93 -12.43 -9.26
N ILE A 32 -5.33 -11.48 -9.98
CA ILE A 32 -4.38 -10.52 -9.39
C ILE A 32 -5.15 -9.33 -8.82
N GLN A 33 -5.17 -9.22 -7.49
CA GLN A 33 -5.72 -8.05 -6.81
C GLN A 33 -4.66 -6.95 -6.74
N SER A 34 -4.84 -5.88 -7.51
CA SER A 34 -4.02 -4.68 -7.37
C SER A 34 -4.18 -4.10 -5.97
N PRO A 35 -3.09 -3.64 -5.31
CA PRO A 35 -3.20 -2.98 -4.02
C PRO A 35 -4.12 -1.77 -4.18
N GLN A 36 -5.30 -1.84 -3.57
CA GLN A 36 -6.16 -0.68 -3.47
C GLN A 36 -5.50 0.25 -2.46
N VAL A 37 -4.95 1.36 -2.94
CA VAL A 37 -4.63 2.50 -2.07
C VAL A 37 -5.97 3.04 -1.59
N VAL A 38 -6.47 2.48 -0.49
CA VAL A 38 -7.68 2.98 0.15
C VAL A 38 -7.29 4.32 0.74
N VAL A 39 -7.65 5.39 0.04
CA VAL A 39 -7.53 6.74 0.60
C VAL A 39 -8.41 6.76 1.84
N PRO A 40 -7.91 7.17 3.02
CA PRO A 40 -8.76 7.32 4.19
C PRO A 40 -9.86 8.33 3.85
N GLN A 41 -11.09 7.83 3.74
CA GLN A 41 -12.25 8.67 3.46
C GLN A 41 -12.66 9.36 4.76
N ILE A 42 -12.17 10.58 4.98
CA ILE A 42 -12.76 11.46 5.98
C ILE A 42 -14.05 12.02 5.38
N THR A 43 -15.16 11.35 5.65
CA THR A 43 -16.50 11.69 5.12
C THR A 43 -17.15 12.85 5.87
N ASP A 44 -16.87 13.01 7.16
CA ASP A 44 -17.41 14.10 7.98
C ASP A 44 -16.62 15.41 7.78
N LEU A 45 -17.35 16.49 7.51
CA LEU A 45 -16.77 17.80 7.22
C LEU A 45 -16.03 18.38 8.42
N ALA A 46 -16.57 18.23 9.63
CA ALA A 46 -15.95 18.77 10.84
C ALA A 46 -14.64 18.04 11.16
N THR A 47 -14.63 16.72 10.99
CA THR A 47 -13.45 15.87 11.13
C THR A 47 -12.38 16.23 10.09
N LYS A 48 -12.80 16.50 8.84
CA LYS A 48 -11.88 16.94 7.78
C LYS A 48 -11.25 18.29 8.10
N GLN A 49 -12.03 19.25 8.60
CA GLN A 49 -11.52 20.57 8.99
C GLN A 49 -10.52 20.48 10.15
N ARG A 50 -10.81 19.65 11.15
CA ARG A 50 -9.90 19.42 12.28
C ARG A 50 -8.59 18.78 11.81
N PHE A 51 -8.68 17.71 11.03
CA PHE A 51 -7.53 17.03 10.47
C PHE A 51 -6.61 17.96 9.66
N LEU A 52 -7.20 18.78 8.78
CA LEU A 52 -6.42 19.73 7.96
C LEU A 52 -5.73 20.79 8.82
N ARG A 53 -6.38 21.25 9.89
CA ARG A 53 -5.77 22.21 10.81
C ARG A 53 -4.55 21.63 11.52
N GLU A 54 -4.69 20.43 12.08
CA GLU A 54 -3.60 19.72 12.75
C GLU A 54 -2.45 19.39 11.78
N LEU A 55 -2.76 19.02 10.54
CA LEU A 55 -1.77 18.77 9.50
C LEU A 55 -0.94 20.02 9.20
N ILE A 56 -1.61 21.16 8.97
CA ILE A 56 -0.94 22.43 8.68
C ILE A 56 -0.06 22.86 9.86
N GLU A 57 -0.57 22.75 11.09
CA GLU A 57 0.19 23.09 12.30
C GLU A 57 1.47 22.26 12.40
N ARG A 58 1.38 20.94 12.18
CA ARG A 58 2.55 20.05 12.18
C ARG A 58 3.56 20.41 11.09
N MET A 59 3.08 20.77 9.89
CA MET A 59 3.96 21.19 8.79
C MET A 59 4.68 22.51 9.10
N GLN A 60 4.00 23.45 9.77
CA GLN A 60 4.59 24.73 10.18
C GLN A 60 5.61 24.56 11.31
N GLN A 61 5.38 23.61 12.24
CA GLN A 61 6.31 23.28 13.31
C GLN A 61 7.56 22.53 12.82
N ASN A 62 7.51 21.93 11.63
CA ASN A 62 8.63 21.21 11.02
C ASN A 62 8.92 21.70 9.59
N PRO A 63 9.39 22.95 9.43
CA PRO A 63 9.68 23.50 8.11
C PRO A 63 10.87 22.78 7.49
N ILE A 64 10.87 22.66 6.16
CA ILE A 64 12.03 22.16 5.43
C ILE A 64 13.19 23.14 5.64
N PRO A 65 14.34 22.69 6.16
CA PRO A 65 15.50 23.55 6.34
C PRO A 65 15.94 24.19 5.02
N LEU A 66 16.38 25.45 5.06
CA LEU A 66 16.83 26.16 3.84
C LEU A 66 17.99 25.47 3.13
N ASN A 67 18.79 24.71 3.87
CA ASN A 67 19.90 23.90 3.38
C ASN A 67 19.51 22.45 3.06
N ALA A 68 18.22 22.10 3.03
CA ALA A 68 17.79 20.75 2.73
C ALA A 68 18.21 20.34 1.31
N PRO A 69 18.80 19.14 1.13
CA PRO A 69 19.17 18.66 -0.19
C PRO A 69 17.92 18.40 -1.03
N LYS A 70 17.94 18.85 -2.28
CA LYS A 70 16.91 18.48 -3.26
C LYS A 70 17.15 17.04 -3.69
N LEU A 71 16.25 16.15 -3.30
CA LEU A 71 16.32 14.74 -3.70
C LEU A 71 15.58 14.54 -5.01
N THR A 72 16.23 13.88 -5.96
CA THR A 72 15.53 13.38 -7.15
C THR A 72 14.71 12.14 -6.79
N ARG A 73 13.85 11.71 -7.70
CA ARG A 73 13.03 10.50 -7.52
C ARG A 73 13.91 9.28 -7.26
N GLU A 74 14.98 9.12 -8.02
CA GLU A 74 15.92 7.99 -7.94
C GLU A 74 16.57 7.94 -6.55
N MET A 75 17.04 9.10 -6.06
CA MET A 75 17.65 9.22 -4.73
C MET A 75 16.68 8.88 -3.58
N LEU A 76 15.37 9.05 -3.76
CA LEU A 76 14.38 8.64 -2.75
C LEU A 76 14.18 7.13 -2.71
N HIS A 77 14.31 6.45 -3.85
CA HIS A 77 14.17 5.00 -3.93
C HIS A 77 15.40 4.25 -3.41
N GLU A 78 16.58 4.84 -3.54
CA GLU A 78 17.86 4.25 -3.09
C GLU A 78 18.07 4.31 -1.56
N ARG A 79 17.25 5.08 -0.82
CA ARG A 79 17.36 5.26 0.64
C ARG A 79 16.54 4.26 1.47
N ARG A 80 16.10 3.15 0.88
CA ARG A 80 15.32 2.10 1.55
C ARG A 80 16.18 1.07 2.26
#